data_AF-A0A134CD85-F1
#
_entry.id   AF-A0A134CD85-F1
#
_cell.length_a   1.000
_cell.length_b   1.000
_cell.length_c   1.000
_cell.angle_alpha   90.00
_cell.angle_beta   90.00
_cell.angle_gamma   90.00
#
_symmetry.space_group_name_H-M   'P 1'
#
loop_
_entity.id
_entity.type
_entity.pdbx_description
1 polymer ?
#
loop_
_entity_poly.entity_id
_entity_poly.type
_entity_poly.pdbx_seq_one_letter_code
_entity_poly.pdbx_strand_id
1 'polypeptide(L)'
;MVMSVKQALGLVEVKGLSTAIEVADTMAKAANITIHEWERAKGNGLMTVKVLGDVGAVRAAVEAGSALAKRYGTLVSTDIIARPHEGVETLFIRKKTVSLEDNSSNQETVEEKQAVEQQLAKDVICQDETASVELPSEPQEQEKTSQKNMVTTKSKPSVRSKGHVKRVKK
;
A
#
# COMPACT_ATOMS: atom_id res chain seq x y z
N MET A 1 -23.12 6.69 -24.76
CA MET A 1 -22.12 5.61 -24.88
C MET A 1 -21.57 5.31 -23.50
N VAL A 2 -21.64 4.07 -23.03
CA VAL A 2 -20.91 3.63 -21.82
C VAL A 2 -19.53 3.16 -22.29
N MET A 3 -18.46 3.64 -21.66
CA MET A 3 -17.11 3.13 -21.94
C MET A 3 -16.92 1.85 -21.13
N SER A 4 -16.89 0.70 -21.80
CA SER A 4 -16.53 -0.56 -21.14
C SER A 4 -15.06 -0.56 -20.76
N VAL A 5 -14.78 -0.94 -19.52
CA VAL A 5 -13.45 -1.00 -18.93
C VAL A 5 -12.96 -2.43 -18.99
N LYS A 6 -12.15 -2.75 -20.01
CA LYS A 6 -11.59 -4.10 -20.27
C LYS A 6 -10.49 -4.50 -19.28
N GLN A 7 -10.70 -4.28 -17.99
CA GLN A 7 -9.81 -4.62 -16.89
C GLN A 7 -10.43 -5.73 -16.02
N ALA A 8 -9.58 -6.50 -15.35
CA ALA A 8 -10.03 -7.45 -14.34
C ALA A 8 -10.52 -6.71 -13.09
N LEU A 9 -11.56 -7.25 -12.44
CA LEU A 9 -12.05 -6.81 -11.14
C LEU A 9 -11.54 -7.75 -10.04
N GLY A 10 -10.88 -7.20 -9.02
CA GLY A 10 -10.53 -7.90 -7.79
C GLY A 10 -11.41 -7.47 -6.64
N LEU A 11 -11.83 -8.43 -5.81
CA LEU A 11 -12.69 -8.22 -4.65
C LEU A 11 -12.03 -8.82 -3.40
N VAL A 12 -11.97 -8.04 -2.32
CA VAL A 12 -11.57 -8.53 -0.98
C VAL A 12 -12.56 -8.00 0.06
N GLU A 13 -13.28 -8.91 0.71
CA GLU A 13 -14.28 -8.59 1.74
C GLU A 13 -13.73 -8.88 3.14
N VAL A 14 -13.85 -7.90 4.02
CA VAL A 14 -13.35 -7.97 5.41
C VAL A 14 -14.34 -7.39 6.40
N LYS A 15 -14.21 -7.79 7.67
CA LYS A 15 -14.88 -7.16 8.80
C LYS A 15 -14.10 -5.92 9.26
N GLY A 16 -14.77 -4.78 9.30
CA GLY A 16 -14.26 -3.52 9.85
C GLY A 16 -13.60 -2.60 8.81
N LEU A 17 -13.88 -1.30 8.92
CA LEU A 17 -13.38 -0.28 8.00
C LEU A 17 -11.86 -0.11 8.07
N SER A 18 -11.27 -0.10 9.27
CA SER A 18 -9.82 0.05 9.42
C SER A 18 -9.04 -1.04 8.69
N THR A 19 -9.50 -2.29 8.77
CA THR A 19 -8.94 -3.40 7.99
C THR A 19 -9.12 -3.20 6.50
N ALA A 20 -10.28 -2.73 6.03
CA ALA A 20 -10.52 -2.49 4.60
C ALA A 20 -9.56 -1.42 4.03
N ILE A 21 -9.25 -0.38 4.80
CA ILE A 21 -8.29 0.67 4.42
C ILE A 21 -6.86 0.07 4.31
N GLU A 22 -6.41 -0.68 5.32
CA GLU A 22 -5.07 -1.28 5.34
C GLU A 22 -4.89 -2.37 4.26
N VAL A 23 -5.96 -3.12 3.97
CA VAL A 23 -6.02 -4.06 2.85
C VAL A 23 -5.94 -3.34 1.52
N ALA A 24 -6.68 -2.24 1.31
CA ALA A 24 -6.63 -1.47 0.06
C ALA A 24 -5.23 -0.87 -0.19
N ASP A 25 -4.61 -0.30 0.85
CA ASP A 25 -3.23 0.18 0.82
C ASP A 25 -2.23 -0.94 0.46
N THR A 26 -2.37 -2.12 1.09
CA THR A 26 -1.55 -3.30 0.79
C THR A 26 -1.74 -3.81 -0.63
N MET A 27 -2.99 -3.82 -1.14
CA MET A 27 -3.32 -4.21 -2.51
C MET A 27 -2.67 -3.27 -3.54
N ALA A 28 -2.70 -1.96 -3.30
CA ALA A 28 -2.08 -0.97 -4.18
C ALA A 28 -0.54 -0.95 -4.11
N LYS A 29 0.05 -1.34 -2.97
CA LYS A 29 1.51 -1.52 -2.82
C LYS A 29 2.02 -2.81 -3.45
N ALA A 30 1.19 -3.84 -3.56
CA ALA A 30 1.59 -5.15 -4.07
C ALA A 30 1.63 -5.23 -5.60
N ALA A 31 0.83 -4.43 -6.32
CA ALA A 31 0.77 -4.45 -7.78
C ALA A 31 0.21 -3.15 -8.37
N ASN A 32 0.46 -2.93 -9.67
CA ASN A 32 -0.12 -1.82 -10.43
C ASN A 32 -1.64 -2.01 -10.64
N ILE A 33 -2.43 -1.57 -9.66
CA ILE A 33 -3.90 -1.59 -9.70
C ILE A 33 -4.48 -0.22 -9.34
N THR A 34 -5.72 0.02 -9.77
CA THR A 34 -6.53 1.17 -9.37
C THR A 34 -7.54 0.72 -8.32
N ILE A 35 -7.53 1.32 -7.13
CA ILE A 35 -8.64 1.16 -6.17
C ILE A 35 -9.86 1.88 -6.76
N HIS A 36 -10.97 1.14 -6.94
CA HIS A 36 -12.19 1.68 -7.52
C HIS A 36 -13.06 2.34 -6.46
N GLU A 37 -13.47 1.57 -5.45
CA GLU A 37 -14.23 2.01 -4.28
C GLU A 37 -14.11 0.97 -3.14
N TRP A 38 -14.70 1.30 -1.99
CA TRP A 38 -14.98 0.34 -0.92
C TRP A 38 -16.49 0.32 -0.64
N GLU A 39 -17.13 -0.82 -0.87
CA GLU A 39 -18.57 -1.00 -0.68
C GLU A 39 -18.88 -1.44 0.76
N ARG A 40 -20.01 -1.02 1.30
CA ARG A 40 -20.46 -1.35 2.66
C ARG A 40 -21.71 -2.23 2.59
N ALA A 41 -21.64 -3.46 3.09
CA ALA A 41 -22.81 -4.33 3.13
C ALA A 41 -23.85 -3.84 4.15
N LYS A 42 -25.09 -4.33 4.03
CA LYS A 42 -26.21 -4.02 4.93
C LYS A 42 -26.09 -4.78 6.26
N GLY A 43 -25.11 -4.40 7.08
CA GLY A 43 -24.92 -4.91 8.45
C GLY A 43 -23.58 -5.61 8.68
N ASN A 44 -23.40 -6.18 9.87
CA ASN A 44 -22.27 -7.01 10.30
C ASN A 44 -20.85 -6.41 10.16
N GLY A 45 -20.73 -5.13 9.80
CA GLY A 45 -19.45 -4.46 9.59
C GLY A 45 -18.67 -4.95 8.36
N LEU A 46 -19.33 -5.60 7.40
CA LEU A 46 -18.70 -6.15 6.20
C LEU A 46 -18.41 -5.05 5.17
N MET A 47 -17.14 -4.94 4.77
CA MET A 47 -16.61 -3.95 3.83
C MET A 47 -15.94 -4.70 2.66
N THR A 48 -16.24 -4.34 1.42
CA THR A 48 -15.63 -4.97 0.22
C THR A 48 -14.78 -3.96 -0.53
N VAL A 49 -13.47 -4.19 -0.60
CA VAL A 49 -12.54 -3.41 -1.42
C VAL A 49 -12.62 -3.89 -2.86
N LYS A 50 -12.83 -2.96 -3.81
CA LYS A 50 -12.85 -3.22 -5.25
C LYS A 50 -11.61 -2.64 -5.93
N VAL A 51 -10.88 -3.44 -6.70
CA VAL A 51 -9.70 -2.99 -7.47
C VAL A 51 -9.81 -3.37 -8.95
N LEU A 52 -9.19 -2.56 -9.81
CA LEU A 52 -9.14 -2.77 -11.26
C LEU A 52 -7.70 -2.80 -11.77
N GLY A 53 -7.43 -3.63 -12.78
CA GLY A 53 -6.13 -3.68 -13.45
C GLY A 53 -6.01 -4.89 -14.39
N ASP A 54 -4.78 -5.24 -14.75
CA ASP A 54 -4.53 -6.49 -15.49
C ASP A 54 -4.74 -7.72 -14.61
N VAL A 55 -5.14 -8.85 -15.21
CA VAL A 55 -5.44 -10.11 -14.50
C VAL A 55 -4.29 -10.55 -13.58
N GLY A 56 -3.04 -10.34 -14.00
CA GLY A 56 -1.85 -10.64 -13.18
C GLY A 56 -1.68 -9.69 -11.98
N ALA A 57 -1.82 -8.38 -12.21
CA ALA A 57 -1.72 -7.37 -11.15
C ALA A 57 -2.84 -7.53 -10.11
N VAL A 58 -4.08 -7.77 -10.56
CA VAL A 58 -5.23 -8.01 -9.69
C VAL A 58 -5.04 -9.29 -8.85
N ARG A 59 -4.44 -10.36 -9.41
CA ARG A 59 -4.09 -11.57 -8.64
C ARG A 59 -3.09 -11.29 -7.52
N ALA A 60 -1.97 -10.62 -7.84
CA ALA A 60 -0.96 -10.27 -6.84
C ALA A 60 -1.53 -9.35 -5.74
N ALA A 61 -2.33 -8.36 -6.11
CA ALA A 61 -3.02 -7.48 -5.17
C ALA A 61 -3.96 -8.26 -4.23
N VAL A 62 -4.88 -9.06 -4.79
CA VAL A 62 -5.86 -9.84 -4.01
C VAL A 62 -5.16 -10.87 -3.11
N GLU A 63 -4.07 -11.50 -3.55
CA GLU A 63 -3.28 -12.41 -2.70
C GLU A 63 -2.68 -11.69 -1.48
N ALA A 64 -2.03 -10.54 -1.69
CA ALA A 64 -1.44 -9.74 -0.61
C ALA A 64 -2.50 -9.21 0.38
N GLY A 65 -3.61 -8.68 -0.14
CA GLY A 65 -4.74 -8.24 0.69
C GLY A 65 -5.40 -9.38 1.47
N SER A 66 -5.55 -10.56 0.84
CA SER A 66 -6.05 -11.78 1.49
C SER A 66 -5.12 -12.24 2.63
N ALA A 67 -3.81 -12.20 2.42
CA ALA A 67 -2.82 -12.57 3.44
C ALA A 67 -2.88 -11.64 4.66
N LEU A 68 -3.02 -10.33 4.45
CA LEU A 68 -3.19 -9.37 5.54
C LEU A 68 -4.51 -9.59 6.31
N ALA A 69 -5.63 -9.70 5.60
CA ALA A 69 -6.94 -9.94 6.20
C ALA A 69 -7.03 -11.27 6.97
N LYS A 70 -6.28 -12.29 6.54
CA LYS A 70 -6.09 -13.56 7.29
C LYS A 70 -5.32 -13.35 8.59
N ARG A 71 -4.24 -12.55 8.58
CA ARG A 71 -3.45 -12.23 9.79
C ARG A 71 -4.29 -11.51 10.86
N TYR A 72 -5.26 -10.70 10.46
CA TYR A 72 -6.19 -10.03 11.38
C TYR A 72 -7.44 -10.85 11.74
N GLY A 73 -7.65 -12.04 11.15
CA GLY A 73 -8.84 -12.87 11.38
C GLY A 73 -10.16 -12.23 10.89
N THR A 74 -10.07 -11.20 10.05
CA THR A 74 -11.20 -10.38 9.59
C THR A 74 -11.65 -10.72 8.17
N LEU A 75 -10.87 -11.51 7.40
CA LEU A 75 -11.25 -11.93 6.05
C LEU A 75 -12.61 -12.66 6.03
N VAL A 76 -13.44 -12.33 5.04
CA VAL A 76 -14.73 -12.98 4.78
C VAL A 76 -14.72 -13.68 3.42
N SER A 77 -14.37 -12.96 2.34
CA SER A 77 -14.31 -13.53 0.99
C SER A 77 -13.25 -12.83 0.12
N THR A 78 -12.83 -13.51 -0.96
CA THR A 78 -11.98 -12.93 -2.02
C THR A 78 -12.37 -13.53 -3.36
N ASP A 79 -12.45 -12.72 -4.41
CA ASP A 79 -12.75 -13.19 -5.78
C ASP A 79 -12.06 -12.34 -6.85
N ILE A 80 -11.90 -12.89 -8.06
CA ILE A 80 -11.22 -12.26 -9.20
C ILE A 80 -11.99 -12.53 -10.50
N ILE A 81 -12.71 -11.52 -10.97
CA ILE A 81 -13.43 -11.55 -12.23
C ILE A 81 -12.47 -11.03 -13.32
N ALA A 82 -11.74 -11.95 -13.96
CA ALA A 82 -10.69 -11.64 -14.94
C ALA A 82 -11.16 -10.84 -16.17
N ARG A 83 -12.46 -10.93 -16.50
CA ARG A 83 -13.13 -10.12 -17.53
C ARG A 83 -14.59 -9.92 -17.12
N PRO A 84 -14.95 -8.79 -16.50
CA PRO A 84 -16.34 -8.45 -16.21
C PRO A 84 -17.20 -8.41 -17.48
N HIS A 85 -18.52 -8.47 -17.29
CA HIS A 85 -19.50 -8.20 -18.33
C HIS A 85 -19.94 -6.73 -18.25
N GLU A 86 -20.28 -6.10 -19.38
CA GLU A 86 -20.62 -4.67 -19.46
C GLU A 86 -21.78 -4.27 -18.53
N GLY A 87 -22.73 -5.19 -18.29
CA GLY A 87 -23.81 -5.02 -17.30
C GLY A 87 -23.34 -5.04 -15.84
N VAL A 88 -22.27 -5.77 -15.52
CA VAL A 88 -21.63 -5.74 -14.19
C VAL A 88 -20.83 -4.45 -14.04
N GLU A 89 -20.08 -4.04 -15.07
CA GLU A 89 -19.35 -2.76 -15.08
C GLU A 89 -20.29 -1.58 -14.81
N THR A 90 -21.44 -1.56 -15.49
CA THR A 90 -22.44 -0.48 -15.40
C THR A 90 -23.07 -0.34 -14.02
N LEU A 91 -23.20 -1.45 -13.25
CA LEU A 91 -23.87 -1.49 -11.95
C LEU A 91 -22.92 -1.47 -10.75
N PHE A 92 -21.74 -2.09 -10.86
CA PHE A 92 -20.84 -2.37 -9.73
C PHE A 92 -19.43 -1.76 -9.87
N ILE A 93 -19.11 -1.17 -11.02
CA ILE A 93 -17.79 -0.61 -11.37
C ILE A 93 -17.92 0.79 -12.02
N ARG A 94 -19.10 1.42 -11.91
CA ARG A 94 -19.32 2.76 -12.43
C ARG A 94 -19.09 3.77 -11.31
N LYS A 95 -17.99 4.54 -11.41
CA LYS A 95 -17.80 5.72 -10.55
C LYS A 95 -19.07 6.57 -10.61
N LYS A 96 -19.68 6.81 -9.45
CA LYS A 96 -20.79 7.75 -9.31
C LYS A 96 -20.23 9.14 -9.57
N THR A 97 -20.45 9.67 -10.78
CA THR A 97 -20.07 11.04 -11.13
C THR A 97 -20.72 11.98 -10.11
N VAL A 98 -19.92 12.72 -9.36
CA VAL A 98 -20.40 13.87 -8.62
C VAL A 98 -20.79 14.89 -9.69
N SER A 99 -22.07 15.23 -9.79
CA SER A 99 -22.50 16.35 -10.62
C SER A 99 -21.89 17.63 -10.05
N LEU A 100 -20.80 18.09 -10.66
CA LEU A 100 -20.18 19.38 -10.36
C LEU A 100 -20.97 20.51 -11.02
N GLU A 101 -22.25 20.58 -10.67
CA GLU A 101 -23.07 21.77 -10.85
C GLU A 101 -22.94 22.60 -9.57
N ASP A 102 -21.83 23.35 -9.46
CA ASP A 102 -21.91 24.67 -8.84
C ASP A 102 -20.71 25.59 -9.18
N ASN A 103 -21.07 26.82 -9.53
CA ASN A 103 -20.26 28.04 -9.54
C ASN A 103 -19.00 28.15 -10.43
N SER A 104 -19.20 28.18 -11.75
CA SER A 104 -18.24 28.73 -12.74
C SER A 104 -18.11 30.26 -12.65
N SER A 105 -17.56 30.81 -11.56
CA SER A 105 -17.27 32.26 -11.46
C SER A 105 -15.95 32.61 -10.75
N ASN A 106 -14.83 32.09 -11.28
CA ASN A 106 -13.60 32.87 -11.27
C ASN A 106 -12.81 32.59 -12.55
N GLN A 107 -12.69 33.60 -13.42
CA GLN A 107 -11.88 33.49 -14.64
C GLN A 107 -10.42 33.78 -14.30
N GLU A 108 -9.50 32.97 -14.82
CA GLU A 108 -8.07 33.24 -14.71
C GLU A 108 -7.66 34.38 -15.65
N THR A 109 -7.35 35.55 -15.08
CA THR A 109 -6.53 36.57 -15.76
C THR A 109 -5.09 36.47 -15.24
N VAL A 110 -4.40 35.37 -15.59
CA VAL A 110 -3.02 35.09 -15.14
C VAL A 110 -2.02 35.40 -16.27
N GLU A 111 -1.99 36.66 -16.70
CA GLU A 111 -0.97 37.19 -17.62
C GLU A 111 0.01 38.17 -16.92
N GLU A 112 0.23 38.03 -15.60
CA GLU A 112 1.20 38.88 -14.88
C GLU A 112 1.96 38.16 -13.74
N LYS A 113 2.37 36.91 -13.95
CA LYS A 113 3.24 36.15 -13.01
C LYS A 113 4.44 35.42 -13.63
N GLN A 114 5.10 36.07 -14.60
CA GLN A 114 6.40 35.63 -15.14
C GLN A 114 7.47 36.76 -15.05
N ALA A 115 7.55 37.47 -13.92
CA ALA A 115 8.40 38.67 -13.82
C ALA A 115 9.10 38.95 -12.46
N VAL A 116 8.94 38.14 -11.41
CA VAL A 116 9.44 38.49 -10.05
C VAL A 116 10.15 37.35 -9.30
N GLU A 117 10.98 36.56 -9.98
CA GLU A 117 11.88 35.59 -9.34
C GLU A 117 13.35 35.78 -9.78
N GLN A 118 13.77 37.04 -9.99
CA GLN A 118 15.12 37.39 -10.46
C GLN A 118 15.82 38.50 -9.64
N GLN A 119 15.26 38.93 -8.51
CA GLN A 119 15.70 40.15 -7.81
C GLN A 119 15.88 40.06 -6.29
N LEU A 120 15.94 38.86 -5.69
CA LEU A 120 16.17 38.71 -4.24
C LEU A 120 17.21 37.63 -3.86
N ALA A 121 18.32 37.57 -4.60
CA ALA A 121 19.42 36.64 -4.35
C ALA A 121 20.83 37.22 -4.67
N LYS A 122 20.99 38.55 -4.63
CA LYS A 122 22.28 39.24 -4.86
C LYS A 122 22.44 40.49 -3.98
N ASP A 123 22.65 40.29 -2.67
CA ASP A 123 23.07 41.37 -1.76
C ASP A 123 23.84 40.85 -0.51
N VAL A 124 24.62 39.77 -0.67
CA VAL A 124 25.65 39.37 0.32
C VAL A 124 26.89 38.83 -0.41
N ILE A 125 27.86 39.71 -0.72
CA ILE A 125 29.24 39.32 -1.08
C ILE A 125 30.22 40.28 -0.40
N CYS A 126 30.78 39.85 0.73
CA CYS A 126 31.89 40.49 1.44
C CYS A 126 32.65 39.41 2.22
N GLN A 127 33.98 39.30 2.22
CA GLN A 127 35.03 39.73 1.28
C GLN A 127 36.12 38.62 1.31
N ASP A 128 36.95 38.52 0.28
CA ASP A 128 38.06 37.55 0.22
C ASP A 128 39.40 38.31 0.23
N GLU A 129 40.24 38.05 1.24
CA GLU A 129 41.54 38.69 1.48
C GLU A 129 42.55 37.60 1.89
N THR A 130 43.73 37.60 1.26
CA THR A 130 44.60 36.42 1.16
C THR A 130 45.70 36.31 2.23
N ALA A 131 45.92 35.12 2.81
CA ALA A 131 47.26 34.65 3.20
C ALA A 131 47.37 33.14 3.53
N SER A 132 48.28 32.46 2.83
CA SER A 132 49.19 31.36 3.20
C SER A 132 49.06 30.58 4.53
N VAL A 133 49.17 29.22 4.47
CA VAL A 133 50.33 28.39 4.95
C VAL A 133 49.99 26.87 5.00
N GLU A 134 50.85 26.08 4.33
CA GLU A 134 51.32 24.66 4.43
C GLU A 134 50.56 23.52 5.17
N LEU A 135 50.78 22.28 4.66
CA LEU A 135 50.48 20.97 5.31
C LEU A 135 51.58 20.59 6.33
N PRO A 136 51.34 19.65 7.28
CA PRO A 136 51.82 18.27 7.04
C PRO A 136 51.07 17.08 7.72
N SER A 137 51.27 15.88 7.14
CA SER A 137 51.38 14.53 7.77
C SER A 137 50.25 13.86 8.56
N GLU A 138 49.98 12.59 8.21
CA GLU A 138 49.35 11.55 9.06
C GLU A 138 50.25 11.15 10.26
N PRO A 139 49.70 10.45 11.27
CA PRO A 139 50.14 9.05 11.48
C PRO A 139 49.01 8.02 11.69
N GLN A 140 49.38 6.73 11.71
CA GLN A 140 48.50 5.54 11.77
C GLN A 140 48.61 4.76 13.10
N GLU A 141 47.55 4.02 13.48
CA GLU A 141 47.49 2.67 14.14
C GLU A 141 46.02 2.44 14.59
N GLN A 142 45.30 1.33 14.30
CA GLN A 142 45.45 -0.11 14.57
C GLN A 142 45.31 -0.50 16.06
N GLU A 143 44.41 -1.42 16.49
CA GLU A 143 43.36 -2.20 15.79
C GLU A 143 42.03 -2.33 16.61
N LYS A 144 41.63 -3.34 17.41
CA LYS A 144 42.14 -4.68 17.77
C LYS A 144 40.98 -5.69 17.99
N THR A 145 41.14 -6.96 17.60
CA THR A 145 40.23 -8.13 17.82
C THR A 145 39.56 -8.23 19.22
N SER A 146 38.35 -8.78 19.42
CA SER A 146 38.05 -10.25 19.53
C SER A 146 36.60 -10.48 20.10
N GLN A 147 35.89 -11.62 19.98
CA GLN A 147 35.97 -12.75 19.03
C GLN A 147 34.63 -13.55 18.83
N LYS A 148 34.39 -14.72 19.48
CA LYS A 148 33.44 -15.78 19.01
C LYS A 148 33.12 -16.88 20.05
N ASN A 149 31.89 -17.44 20.02
CA ASN A 149 31.45 -18.84 20.30
C ASN A 149 29.89 -18.88 20.34
N MET A 150 29.10 -19.85 19.87
CA MET A 150 29.22 -21.26 19.47
C MET A 150 29.31 -22.31 20.61
N VAL A 151 28.15 -22.89 20.97
CA VAL A 151 28.01 -24.13 21.76
C VAL A 151 26.88 -24.99 21.17
N THR A 152 27.11 -26.31 21.09
CA THR A 152 26.12 -27.30 20.63
C THR A 152 25.85 -28.33 21.70
N THR A 153 24.59 -28.72 21.94
CA THR A 153 24.23 -29.95 22.65
C THR A 153 23.07 -30.67 21.95
N LYS A 154 23.08 -32.01 21.99
CA LYS A 154 22.03 -32.89 21.46
C LYS A 154 21.25 -33.51 22.61
N SER A 155 19.93 -33.62 22.50
CA SER A 155 19.16 -34.62 23.25
C SER A 155 17.84 -35.01 22.58
N LYS A 156 17.50 -36.30 22.69
CA LYS A 156 16.27 -37.01 22.28
C LYS A 156 16.39 -38.45 22.84
N PRO A 157 15.30 -39.23 22.96
CA PRO A 157 13.88 -38.89 22.92
C PRO A 157 13.14 -39.31 24.22
N SER A 158 11.82 -39.10 24.30
CA SER A 158 10.95 -39.88 25.21
C SER A 158 9.53 -40.03 24.64
N VAL A 159 8.73 -40.88 25.27
CA VAL A 159 7.51 -41.52 24.73
C VAL A 159 6.32 -41.24 25.68
N ARG A 160 5.06 -41.22 25.18
CA ARG A 160 3.91 -42.06 25.68
C ARG A 160 2.49 -41.57 25.31
N SER A 161 1.90 -42.27 24.32
CA SER A 161 0.49 -42.69 24.17
C SER A 161 -0.72 -41.79 24.48
N LYS A 162 -1.63 -41.71 23.48
CA LYS A 162 -3.10 -41.93 23.53
C LYS A 162 -3.93 -41.19 24.60
N GLY A 163 -4.81 -40.29 24.13
CA GLY A 163 -6.03 -39.86 24.85
C GLY A 163 -7.20 -39.69 23.89
N HIS A 164 -8.13 -40.65 23.84
CA HIS A 164 -9.32 -40.62 22.97
C HIS A 164 -10.58 -40.42 23.80
N VAL A 165 -11.10 -39.19 23.86
CA VAL A 165 -12.28 -38.85 24.66
C VAL A 165 -13.51 -38.69 23.77
N LYS A 166 -14.28 -39.77 23.62
CA LYS A 166 -15.68 -39.65 23.17
C LYS A 166 -16.48 -38.98 24.28
N ARG A 167 -16.99 -37.77 24.07
CA ARG A 167 -18.03 -37.20 24.95
C ARG A 167 -19.40 -37.59 24.41
N VAL A 168 -20.19 -38.22 25.26
CA VAL A 168 -21.48 -38.85 24.91
C VAL A 168 -22.58 -37.81 24.81
N LYS A 169 -23.60 -38.08 23.99
CA LYS A 169 -24.83 -37.28 23.88
C LYS A 169 -25.55 -37.14 25.23
N LYS A 170 -26.16 -35.97 25.45
CA LYS A 170 -27.52 -35.85 25.96
C LYS A 170 -28.25 -34.83 25.08
#